data_AF-A0A061SQ21-F1
#
_entry.id   AF-A0A061SQ21-F1
#
_cell.length_a   1.000
_cell.length_b   1.000
_cell.length_c   1.000
_cell.angle_alpha   90.00
_cell.angle_beta   90.00
_cell.angle_gamma   90.00
#
_symmetry.space_group_name_H-M   'P 1'
#
loop_
_entity.id
_entity.type
_entity.pdbx_description
1 polymer ?
#
loop_
_entity_poly.entity_id
_entity_poly.type
_entity_poly.pdbx_seq_one_letter_code
_entity_poly.pdbx_strand_id
1 'polypeptide(L)'
;VLKTLARVLPCVRLIWLLRNPLARARSAYYHYVTVKTAGARQTGNAKLRSFEQVLVDEIAALENCQRQNRSSVTTGFRSALLDCYFRQVSRFQPPFNHLIHGLYNQYVRGWLRYFPVEQMHFINYNRLKEKPMTVVARLLSFLGLANSTVPQAGIKEQQRKDRSYSDTERMHSHLGQLSNETRARVAEVVAPHVRDLYALIGSDLGWNLSSER
;
A
#
# COMPACT_ATOMS: atom_id res chain seq x y z
N VAL A 1 -0.51 -15.85 14.18
CA VAL A 1 0.81 -15.24 13.88
C VAL A 1 1.14 -14.10 14.82
N LEU A 2 0.46 -12.94 14.80
CA LEU A 2 0.84 -11.79 15.65
C LEU A 2 0.87 -12.06 17.16
N LYS A 3 -0.10 -12.81 17.70
CA LYS A 3 -0.09 -13.26 19.10
C LYS A 3 1.17 -14.06 19.46
N THR A 4 1.63 -14.91 18.54
CA THR A 4 2.86 -15.69 18.73
C THR A 4 4.08 -14.79 18.65
N LEU A 5 4.13 -13.88 17.67
CA LEU A 5 5.22 -12.92 17.52
C LEU A 5 5.38 -12.05 18.77
N ALA A 6 4.29 -11.52 19.32
CA ALA A 6 4.32 -10.71 20.52
C ALA A 6 4.76 -11.49 21.77
N ARG A 7 4.50 -12.80 21.81
CA ARG A 7 4.99 -13.67 22.89
C ARG A 7 6.49 -13.94 22.80
N VAL A 8 7.00 -14.14 21.58
CA VAL A 8 8.41 -14.49 21.35
C VAL A 8 9.32 -13.26 21.32
N LEU A 9 8.85 -12.16 20.73
CA LEU A 9 9.58 -10.91 20.54
C LEU A 9 8.76 -9.71 21.05
N PRO A 10 8.49 -9.62 22.36
CA PRO A 10 7.61 -8.57 22.90
C PRO A 10 8.15 -7.16 22.68
N CYS A 11 9.47 -6.98 22.68
CA CYS A 11 10.14 -5.69 22.56
C CYS A 11 10.61 -5.37 21.13
N VAL A 12 10.12 -6.09 20.11
CA VAL A 12 10.53 -5.88 18.71
C VAL A 12 10.22 -4.47 18.24
N ARG A 13 11.10 -3.89 17.41
CA ARG A 13 10.84 -2.66 16.67
C ARG A 13 10.34 -2.99 15.27
N LEU A 14 9.24 -2.36 14.87
CA LEU A 14 8.55 -2.61 13.60
C LEU A 14 8.71 -1.39 12.68
N ILE A 15 9.10 -1.63 11.44
CA ILE A 15 9.27 -0.57 10.43
C ILE A 15 8.21 -0.74 9.36
N TRP A 16 7.48 0.33 9.08
CA TRP A 16 6.41 0.38 8.09
C TRP A 16 6.79 1.33 6.97
N LEU A 17 7.02 0.82 5.77
CA LEU A 17 7.20 1.63 4.57
C LEU A 17 5.86 1.76 3.85
N LEU A 18 5.25 2.94 3.92
CA LEU A 18 3.93 3.24 3.37
C LEU A 18 4.05 4.18 2.16
N ARG A 19 3.09 4.11 1.25
CA ARG A 19 3.00 4.98 0.08
C ARG A 19 1.54 5.42 -0.10
N ASN A 20 1.31 6.54 -0.80
CA ASN A 20 -0.03 6.93 -1.25
C ASN A 20 -0.81 5.68 -1.75
N PRO A 21 -2.00 5.36 -1.17
CA PRO A 21 -2.73 4.14 -1.47
C PRO A 21 -3.01 3.92 -2.96
N LEU A 22 -3.36 4.98 -3.70
CA LEU A 22 -3.63 4.91 -5.13
C LEU A 22 -2.35 4.60 -5.91
N ALA A 23 -1.26 5.29 -5.59
CA ALA A 23 0.04 5.05 -6.21
C ALA A 23 0.58 3.64 -5.91
N ARG A 24 0.34 3.13 -4.69
CA ARG A 24 0.66 1.75 -4.29
C ARG A 24 -0.19 0.72 -5.04
N ALA A 25 -1.49 0.97 -5.20
CA ALA A 25 -2.39 0.12 -5.96
C ALA A 25 -1.94 0.03 -7.42
N ARG A 26 -1.64 1.17 -8.05
CA ARG A 26 -1.12 1.22 -9.42
C ARG A 26 0.18 0.43 -9.56
N SER A 27 1.12 0.62 -8.64
CA SER A 27 2.38 -0.13 -8.63
C SER A 27 2.17 -1.64 -8.52
N ALA A 28 1.21 -2.08 -7.70
CA ALA A 28 0.88 -3.50 -7.54
C ALA A 28 0.23 -4.08 -8.81
N TYR A 29 -0.67 -3.32 -9.44
CA TYR A 29 -1.28 -3.68 -10.71
C TYR A 29 -0.23 -3.83 -11.81
N TYR A 30 0.70 -2.89 -11.94
CA TYR A 30 1.76 -2.99 -12.95
C TYR A 30 2.72 -4.15 -12.69
N HIS A 31 3.11 -4.38 -11.44
CA HIS A 31 3.90 -5.56 -11.10
C HIS A 31 3.16 -6.85 -11.51
N TYR A 32 1.86 -6.93 -11.23
CA TYR A 32 1.05 -8.07 -11.63
C TYR A 32 1.01 -8.25 -13.16
N VAL A 33 0.70 -7.18 -13.91
CA VAL A 33 0.62 -7.24 -15.37
C VAL A 33 1.96 -7.64 -15.96
N THR A 34 3.07 -7.06 -15.51
CA THR A 34 4.41 -7.41 -16.00
C THR A 34 4.76 -8.88 -15.74
N VAL A 35 4.47 -9.40 -14.54
CA VAL A 35 4.71 -10.81 -14.23
C VAL A 35 3.82 -11.72 -15.09
N LYS A 36 2.54 -11.37 -15.27
CA LYS A 36 1.62 -12.13 -16.11
C LYS A 36 1.99 -12.06 -17.57
N THR A 37 2.36 -10.91 -18.13
CA THR A 37 2.75 -10.77 -19.54
C THR A 37 4.09 -11.44 -19.82
N ALA A 38 5.03 -11.42 -18.87
CA ALA A 38 6.27 -12.19 -18.94
C ALA A 38 5.99 -13.71 -18.98
N GLY A 39 4.98 -14.19 -18.23
CA GLY A 39 4.53 -15.59 -18.26
C GLY A 39 3.56 -15.93 -19.40
N ALA A 40 2.81 -14.96 -19.94
CA ALA A 40 1.79 -15.15 -20.97
C ALA A 40 2.36 -15.29 -22.38
N ARG A 41 3.69 -15.23 -22.56
CA ARG A 41 4.33 -15.82 -23.75
C ARG A 41 3.99 -17.31 -23.93
N GLN A 42 3.42 -17.97 -22.93
CA GLN A 42 3.04 -19.39 -22.99
C GLN A 42 1.54 -19.69 -23.03
N THR A 43 0.62 -18.73 -22.81
CA THR A 43 -0.83 -19.03 -22.84
C THR A 43 -1.62 -17.89 -23.48
N GLY A 44 -2.27 -18.21 -24.61
CA GLY A 44 -2.96 -17.25 -25.45
C GLY A 44 -4.13 -16.52 -24.77
N ASN A 45 -4.30 -15.26 -25.18
CA ASN A 45 -5.57 -14.54 -25.29
C ASN A 45 -6.45 -14.29 -24.04
N ALA A 46 -5.90 -14.22 -22.83
CA ALA A 46 -6.62 -13.56 -21.74
C ALA A 46 -6.53 -12.03 -21.91
N LYS A 47 -7.65 -11.37 -22.27
CA LYS A 47 -7.74 -9.89 -22.38
C LYS A 47 -7.49 -9.27 -21.00
N LEU A 48 -6.33 -8.63 -20.83
CA LEU A 48 -6.00 -7.89 -19.60
C LEU A 48 -6.99 -6.73 -19.42
N ARG A 49 -7.59 -6.64 -18.23
CA ARG A 49 -8.41 -5.50 -17.81
C ARG A 49 -7.52 -4.28 -17.57
N SER A 50 -8.02 -3.07 -17.79
CA SER A 50 -7.29 -1.85 -17.45
C SER A 50 -7.21 -1.62 -15.94
N PHE A 51 -6.28 -0.78 -15.49
CA PHE A 51 -6.18 -0.43 -14.06
C PHE A 51 -7.47 0.22 -13.54
N GLU A 52 -8.09 1.08 -14.35
CA GLU A 52 -9.37 1.72 -14.01
C GLU A 52 -10.48 0.69 -13.83
N GLN A 53 -10.62 -0.27 -14.73
CA GLN A 53 -11.62 -1.33 -14.61
C GLN A 53 -11.43 -2.16 -13.34
N VAL A 54 -10.19 -2.41 -12.93
CA VAL A 54 -9.90 -3.10 -11.68
C VAL A 54 -10.30 -2.23 -10.47
N LEU A 55 -9.93 -0.95 -10.47
CA LEU A 55 -10.28 -0.03 -9.39
C LEU A 55 -11.79 0.15 -9.21
N VAL A 56 -12.55 0.29 -10.30
CA VAL A 56 -14.01 0.43 -10.26
C VAL A 56 -14.65 -0.74 -9.50
N ASP A 57 -14.23 -1.97 -9.80
CA ASP A 57 -14.75 -3.15 -9.11
C ASP A 57 -14.33 -3.20 -7.63
N GLU A 58 -13.07 -2.90 -7.32
CA GLU A 58 -12.59 -2.88 -5.94
C GLU A 58 -13.32 -1.83 -5.09
N ILE A 59 -13.57 -0.65 -5.66
CA ILE A 59 -14.35 0.41 -5.02
C ILE A 59 -15.79 -0.05 -4.78
N ALA A 60 -16.45 -0.61 -5.80
CA ALA A 60 -17.82 -1.10 -5.67
C ALA A 60 -17.95 -2.17 -4.58
N ALA A 61 -16.99 -3.11 -4.52
CA ALA A 61 -16.94 -4.13 -3.47
C ALA A 61 -16.70 -3.51 -2.09
N LEU A 62 -15.76 -2.56 -1.99
CA LEU A 62 -15.44 -1.89 -0.74
C LEU A 62 -16.64 -1.12 -0.17
N GLU A 63 -17.32 -0.34 -1.01
CA GLU A 63 -18.52 0.42 -0.62
C GLU A 63 -19.67 -0.49 -0.20
N ASN A 64 -19.88 -1.59 -0.93
CA ASN A 64 -20.88 -2.57 -0.57
C ASN A 64 -20.60 -3.17 0.82
N CYS A 65 -19.34 -3.49 1.09
CA CYS A 65 -18.93 -3.99 2.40
C CYS A 65 -18.97 -2.93 3.50
N GLN A 66 -18.67 -1.67 3.21
CA GLN A 66 -18.83 -0.56 4.16
C GLN A 66 -20.30 -0.37 4.54
N ARG A 67 -21.22 -0.44 3.57
CA ARG A 67 -22.67 -0.36 3.82
C ARG A 67 -23.16 -1.50 4.72
N GLN A 68 -22.71 -2.73 4.47
CA GLN A 68 -23.12 -3.91 5.25
C GLN A 68 -22.55 -3.93 6.68
N ASN A 69 -21.38 -3.31 6.90
CA ASN A 69 -20.64 -3.42 8.16
C ASN A 69 -20.56 -2.10 8.94
N ARG A 70 -21.51 -1.18 8.74
CA ARG A 70 -21.48 0.18 9.30
C ARG A 70 -21.38 0.21 10.84
N SER A 71 -21.89 -0.81 11.52
CA SER A 71 -21.87 -0.95 12.98
C SER A 71 -20.81 -1.93 13.51
N SER A 72 -19.93 -2.44 12.64
CA SER A 72 -18.94 -3.43 13.07
C SER A 72 -17.82 -2.78 13.89
N VAL A 73 -17.62 -3.31 15.10
CA VAL A 73 -16.52 -2.92 16.00
C VAL A 73 -15.25 -3.73 15.71
N THR A 74 -15.33 -4.79 14.89
CA THR A 74 -14.17 -5.63 14.58
C THR A 74 -13.22 -4.92 13.61
N THR A 75 -11.99 -4.73 14.07
CA THR A 75 -10.89 -4.09 13.32
C THR A 75 -9.75 -5.07 13.04
N GLY A 76 -8.69 -4.64 12.37
CA GLY A 76 -7.53 -5.51 12.14
C GLY A 76 -7.67 -6.47 10.96
N PHE A 77 -6.82 -7.50 10.93
CA PHE A 77 -6.86 -8.59 9.94
C PHE A 77 -8.14 -9.45 9.97
N ARG A 78 -9.01 -9.24 10.97
CA ARG A 78 -10.32 -9.90 11.12
C ARG A 78 -11.44 -8.86 11.10
N SER A 79 -11.24 -7.73 10.43
CA SER A 79 -12.30 -6.73 10.32
C SER A 79 -13.39 -7.27 9.41
N ALA A 80 -14.65 -7.04 9.80
CA ALA A 80 -15.80 -7.46 9.00
C ALA A 80 -15.75 -6.86 7.58
N LEU A 81 -15.14 -5.68 7.43
CA LEU A 81 -14.85 -5.04 6.16
C LEU A 81 -13.93 -5.88 5.26
N LEU A 82 -12.75 -6.27 5.76
CA LEU A 82 -11.81 -7.09 4.99
C LEU A 82 -12.39 -8.47 4.69
N ASP A 83 -13.04 -9.09 5.68
CA ASP A 83 -13.67 -10.40 5.51
C ASP A 83 -14.78 -10.36 4.44
N CYS A 84 -15.61 -9.32 4.45
CA CYS A 84 -16.61 -9.10 3.41
C CYS A 84 -15.96 -8.88 2.05
N TYR A 85 -14.97 -7.99 1.98
CA TYR A 85 -14.30 -7.64 0.73
C TYR A 85 -13.67 -8.89 0.09
N PHE A 86 -12.87 -9.64 0.84
CA PHE A 86 -12.22 -10.85 0.33
C PHE A 86 -13.20 -11.95 -0.09
N ARG A 87 -14.38 -12.05 0.54
CA ARG A 87 -15.45 -12.94 0.06
C ARG A 87 -16.05 -12.50 -1.28
N GLN A 88 -16.12 -11.20 -1.54
CA GLN A 88 -16.65 -10.68 -2.81
C GLN A 88 -15.63 -10.82 -3.93
N VAL A 89 -14.36 -10.48 -3.67
CA VAL A 89 -13.32 -10.50 -4.71
C VAL A 89 -12.71 -11.87 -4.97
N SER A 90 -12.78 -12.82 -4.03
CA SER A 90 -12.36 -14.22 -4.26
C SER A 90 -13.20 -14.97 -5.30
N ARG A 91 -14.39 -14.44 -5.65
CA ARG A 91 -15.24 -14.97 -6.72
C ARG A 91 -14.77 -14.55 -8.11
N PHE A 92 -13.90 -13.55 -8.21
CA PHE A 92 -13.32 -13.06 -9.45
C PHE A 92 -11.86 -13.51 -9.51
N GLN A 93 -11.44 -14.14 -10.61
CA GLN A 93 -10.09 -14.69 -10.81
C GLN A 93 -8.97 -13.73 -10.36
N PRO A 94 -7.82 -14.22 -9.85
CA PRO A 94 -6.76 -13.37 -9.35
C PRO A 94 -6.27 -12.34 -10.37
N PRO A 95 -5.83 -11.13 -9.93
CA PRO A 95 -5.76 -10.63 -8.56
C PRO A 95 -6.44 -9.26 -8.40
N PHE A 96 -7.68 -9.26 -7.92
CA PHE A 96 -8.42 -8.04 -7.56
C PHE A 96 -8.13 -7.60 -6.11
N ASN A 97 -6.87 -7.27 -5.79
CA ASN A 97 -6.47 -6.82 -4.45
C ASN A 97 -5.40 -5.72 -4.48
N HIS A 98 -5.55 -4.68 -5.29
CA HIS A 98 -4.55 -3.62 -5.40
C HIS A 98 -4.80 -2.48 -4.41
N LEU A 99 -6.04 -1.97 -4.35
CA LEU A 99 -6.44 -0.84 -3.51
C LEU A 99 -6.65 -1.26 -2.05
N ILE A 100 -7.21 -2.45 -1.80
CA ILE A 100 -7.49 -2.93 -0.44
C ILE A 100 -6.22 -3.01 0.44
N HIS A 101 -5.08 -3.31 -0.16
CA HIS A 101 -3.80 -3.34 0.54
C HIS A 101 -3.20 -1.95 0.80
N GLY A 102 -3.83 -0.90 0.27
CA GLY A 102 -3.58 0.50 0.60
C GLY A 102 -4.41 1.01 1.79
N LEU A 103 -5.39 0.24 2.29
CA LEU A 103 -6.17 0.60 3.48
C LEU A 103 -5.41 0.28 4.77
N TYR A 104 -4.28 0.97 4.98
CA TYR A 104 -3.31 0.68 6.04
C TYR A 104 -3.92 0.71 7.44
N ASN A 105 -4.95 1.53 7.69
CA ASN A 105 -5.62 1.59 8.99
C ASN A 105 -6.15 0.23 9.44
N GLN A 106 -6.68 -0.57 8.51
CA GLN A 106 -7.19 -1.91 8.80
C GLN A 106 -6.06 -2.81 9.32
N TYR A 107 -4.90 -2.79 8.68
CA TYR A 107 -3.75 -3.61 9.07
C TYR A 107 -3.10 -3.10 10.36
N VAL A 108 -2.85 -1.78 10.46
CA VAL A 108 -2.22 -1.15 11.62
C VAL A 108 -3.01 -1.42 12.90
N ARG A 109 -4.36 -1.33 12.89
CA ARG A 109 -5.20 -1.71 14.03
C ARG A 109 -4.99 -3.16 14.48
N GLY A 110 -4.68 -4.06 13.55
CA GLY A 110 -4.38 -5.46 13.86
C GLY A 110 -3.06 -5.62 14.62
N TRP A 111 -2.05 -4.82 14.27
CA TRP A 111 -0.75 -4.82 14.95
C TRP A 111 -0.79 -4.08 16.29
N LEU A 112 -1.51 -2.97 16.37
CA LEU A 112 -1.67 -2.18 17.60
C LEU A 112 -2.34 -2.95 18.76
N ARG A 113 -3.02 -4.07 18.48
CA ARG A 113 -3.53 -4.98 19.52
C ARG A 113 -2.43 -5.71 20.30
N TYR A 114 -1.21 -5.75 19.76
CA TYR A 114 -0.12 -6.56 20.29
C TYR A 114 1.16 -5.76 20.52
N PHE A 115 1.36 -4.68 19.76
CA PHE A 115 2.55 -3.84 19.83
C PHE A 115 2.12 -2.37 19.96
N PRO A 116 2.54 -1.64 21.00
CA PRO A 116 2.37 -0.19 21.09
C PRO A 116 2.86 0.55 19.84
N VAL A 117 2.29 1.72 19.58
CA VAL A 117 2.68 2.56 18.43
C VAL A 117 4.13 3.03 18.55
N GLU A 118 4.65 3.16 19.77
CA GLU A 118 6.02 3.51 20.09
C GLU A 118 7.03 2.45 19.63
N GLN A 119 6.59 1.20 19.44
CA GLN A 119 7.39 0.13 18.81
C GLN A 119 7.33 0.17 17.28
N MET A 120 6.65 1.15 16.68
CA MET A 120 6.46 1.24 15.24
C MET A 120 7.05 2.53 14.68
N HIS A 121 7.73 2.42 13.53
CA HIS A 121 8.21 3.57 12.78
C HIS A 121 7.60 3.59 11.39
N PHE A 122 6.83 4.64 11.09
CA PHE A 122 6.13 4.81 9.81
C PHE A 122 6.92 5.73 8.88
N ILE A 123 7.28 5.20 7.72
CA ILE A 123 8.05 5.88 6.68
C ILE A 123 7.14 6.16 5.50
N ASN A 124 7.08 7.43 5.06
CA ASN A 124 6.51 7.78 3.76
C ASN A 124 7.54 7.50 2.66
N TYR A 125 7.19 6.61 1.73
CA TYR A 125 7.99 6.24 0.57
C TYR A 125 8.43 7.42 -0.28
N ASN A 126 7.54 8.41 -0.52
CA ASN A 126 7.91 9.58 -1.32
C ASN A 126 9.00 10.40 -0.63
N ARG A 127 8.88 10.54 0.70
CA ARG A 127 9.91 11.22 1.49
C ARG A 127 11.23 10.45 1.53
N LEU A 128 11.18 9.11 1.52
CA LEU A 128 12.39 8.28 1.40
C LEU A 128 13.08 8.50 0.05
N LYS A 129 12.31 8.65 -1.05
CA LYS A 129 12.88 8.99 -2.36
C LYS A 129 13.47 10.39 -2.40
N GLU A 130 12.74 11.39 -1.90
CA GLU A 130 13.12 12.80 -1.99
C GLU A 130 14.23 13.20 -0.99
N LYS A 131 14.18 12.62 0.21
CA LYS A 131 15.07 12.99 1.33
C LYS A 131 15.58 11.72 2.05
N PRO A 132 16.31 10.82 1.34
CA PRO A 132 16.71 9.52 1.86
C PRO A 132 17.52 9.63 3.15
N MET A 133 18.51 10.52 3.19
CA MET A 133 19.37 10.68 4.38
C MET A 133 18.59 11.17 5.60
N THR A 134 17.58 12.04 5.41
CA THR A 134 16.70 12.48 6.50
C THR A 134 15.85 11.33 7.04
N VAL A 135 15.33 10.47 6.16
CA VAL A 135 14.53 9.30 6.57
C VAL A 135 15.41 8.26 7.26
N VAL A 136 16.60 7.97 6.71
CA VAL A 136 17.55 7.02 7.29
C VAL A 136 18.01 7.48 8.68
N ALA A 137 18.34 8.76 8.86
CA ALA A 137 18.72 9.29 10.17
C ALA A 137 17.62 9.10 11.23
N ARG A 138 16.35 9.33 10.86
CA ARG A 138 15.20 9.09 11.76
C ARG A 138 15.03 7.60 12.07
N LEU A 139 15.22 6.75 11.09
CA LEU A 139 15.16 5.30 11.27
C LEU A 139 16.26 4.80 12.22
N LEU A 140 17.50 5.27 12.06
CA LEU A 140 18.60 4.94 12.98
C LEU A 140 18.29 5.40 14.40
N SER A 141 17.79 6.63 14.58
CA SER A 141 17.38 7.14 15.88
C SER A 141 16.29 6.27 16.52
N PHE A 142 15.27 5.85 15.76
CA PHE A 142 14.24 4.92 16.24
C PHE A 142 14.82 3.55 16.67
N LEU A 143 15.82 3.06 15.94
CA LEU A 143 16.53 1.81 16.26
C LEU A 143 17.52 1.95 17.43
N GLY A 144 17.79 3.17 17.91
CA GLY A 144 18.81 3.44 18.93
C GLY A 144 20.25 3.34 18.39
N LEU A 145 20.46 3.57 17.10
CA LEU A 145 21.75 3.51 16.43
C LEU A 145 22.32 4.91 16.16
N ALA A 146 23.65 5.03 16.17
CA ALA A 146 24.33 6.29 15.89
C ALA A 146 24.26 6.64 14.39
N ASN A 147 24.16 7.93 14.06
CA ASN A 147 24.09 8.38 12.66
C ASN A 147 25.38 8.08 11.86
N SER A 148 26.53 7.92 12.54
CA SER A 148 27.79 7.52 11.92
C SER A 148 27.76 6.09 11.35
N THR A 149 26.72 5.30 11.65
CA THR A 149 26.57 3.93 11.15
C THR A 149 26.27 3.85 9.66
N VAL A 150 25.82 4.93 9.00
CA VAL A 150 25.58 4.93 7.54
C VAL A 150 26.84 5.33 6.79
N PRO A 151 27.41 4.46 5.94
CA PRO A 151 28.53 4.82 5.09
C PRO A 151 28.13 5.95 4.14
N GLN A 152 28.68 7.15 4.36
CA GLN A 152 28.47 8.33 3.51
C GLN A 152 28.85 8.05 2.04
N ALA A 153 29.82 7.15 1.82
CA ALA A 153 30.35 6.80 0.51
C ALA A 153 29.50 5.78 -0.29
N GLY A 154 28.41 5.25 0.27
CA GLY A 154 27.71 4.06 -0.25
C GLY A 154 26.42 4.29 -1.01
N ILE A 155 25.72 5.42 -0.82
CA ILE A 155 24.49 5.72 -1.58
C ILE A 155 24.88 6.41 -2.88
N LYS A 156 25.54 5.67 -3.77
CA LYS A 156 25.50 6.05 -5.18
C LYS A 156 24.05 5.86 -5.58
N GLU A 157 23.36 6.96 -5.86
CA GLU A 157 22.10 6.92 -6.59
C GLU A 157 22.43 6.18 -7.89
N GLN A 158 22.20 4.87 -7.90
CA GLN A 158 22.27 4.12 -9.13
C GLN A 158 21.09 4.66 -9.91
N GLN A 159 21.36 5.65 -10.76
CA GLN A 159 20.61 5.91 -11.96
C GLN A 159 20.76 4.67 -12.85
N ARG A 160 20.23 3.54 -12.39
CA ARG A 160 19.83 2.51 -13.31
C ARG A 160 18.79 3.21 -14.16
N LYS A 161 19.19 3.60 -15.37
CA LYS A 161 18.33 3.51 -16.55
C LYS A 161 17.92 2.05 -16.64
N ASP A 162 17.07 1.64 -15.71
CA ASP A 162 16.60 0.28 -15.61
C ASP A 162 15.74 0.13 -16.85
N ARG A 163 16.28 -0.50 -17.89
CA ARG A 163 15.56 -0.68 -19.17
C ARG A 163 14.21 -1.38 -18.91
N SER A 164 14.12 -2.18 -17.83
CA SER A 164 12.85 -2.76 -17.37
C SER A 164 11.87 -1.71 -16.81
N TYR A 165 12.36 -0.63 -16.20
CA TYR A 165 11.54 0.49 -15.71
C TYR A 165 11.06 1.38 -16.86
N SER A 166 11.87 1.59 -17.92
CA SER A 166 11.43 2.37 -19.10
C SER A 166 10.41 1.62 -19.97
N ASP A 167 10.51 0.29 -20.07
CA ASP A 167 9.52 -0.52 -20.79
C ASP A 167 8.20 -0.64 -20.02
N THR A 168 8.29 -0.72 -18.68
CA THR A 168 7.10 -0.61 -17.83
C THR A 168 6.48 0.80 -17.95
N GLU A 169 7.27 1.88 -17.90
CA GLU A 169 6.80 3.27 -18.11
C GLU A 169 6.10 3.51 -19.46
N ARG A 170 6.55 2.86 -20.54
CA ARG A 170 5.86 2.85 -21.84
C ARG A 170 4.57 2.02 -21.85
N MET A 171 4.53 0.89 -21.14
CA MET A 171 3.26 0.16 -20.90
C MET A 171 2.29 0.96 -20.01
N HIS A 172 2.80 1.81 -19.11
CA HIS A 172 2.02 2.58 -18.16
C HIS A 172 1.20 3.72 -18.81
N SER A 173 1.60 4.24 -19.97
CA SER A 173 0.97 5.41 -20.58
C SER A 173 -0.41 5.13 -21.18
N HIS A 174 -0.69 3.90 -21.62
CA HIS A 174 -1.95 3.53 -22.28
C HIS A 174 -2.92 2.72 -21.42
N LEU A 175 -2.43 1.98 -20.40
CA LEU A 175 -3.26 1.09 -19.56
C LEU A 175 -3.64 1.69 -18.19
N GLY A 176 -3.17 2.89 -17.88
CA GLY A 176 -3.17 3.43 -16.52
C GLY A 176 -3.75 4.83 -16.33
N GLN A 177 -4.22 5.52 -17.37
CA GLN A 177 -4.88 6.81 -17.17
C GLN A 177 -6.25 6.56 -16.51
N LEU A 178 -6.47 7.24 -15.38
CA LEU A 178 -7.76 7.21 -14.68
C LEU A 178 -8.60 8.39 -15.14
N SER A 179 -9.88 8.18 -15.36
CA SER A 179 -10.81 9.30 -15.50
C SER A 179 -10.81 10.19 -14.25
N ASN A 180 -11.26 11.43 -14.38
CA ASN A 180 -11.35 12.33 -13.24
C ASN A 180 -12.39 11.83 -12.23
N GLU A 181 -13.44 11.20 -12.76
CA GLU A 181 -14.52 10.55 -12.03
C GLU A 181 -13.98 9.42 -11.15
N THR A 182 -13.19 8.50 -11.72
CA THR A 182 -12.56 7.41 -10.96
C THR A 182 -11.61 7.95 -9.89
N ARG A 183 -10.79 8.97 -10.21
CA ARG A 183 -9.88 9.59 -9.22
C ARG A 183 -10.63 10.21 -8.05
N ALA A 184 -11.68 10.98 -8.34
CA ALA A 184 -12.53 11.59 -7.33
C ALA A 184 -13.18 10.52 -6.45
N ARG A 185 -13.68 9.44 -7.06
CA ARG A 185 -14.34 8.36 -6.31
C ARG A 185 -13.37 7.58 -5.42
N VAL A 186 -12.16 7.27 -5.92
CA VAL A 186 -11.10 6.68 -5.09
C VAL A 186 -10.81 7.58 -3.88
N ALA A 187 -10.61 8.87 -4.12
CA ALA A 187 -10.30 9.82 -3.06
C ALA A 187 -11.42 9.86 -2.00
N GLU A 188 -12.67 9.91 -2.42
CA GLU A 188 -13.84 9.91 -1.54
C GLU A 188 -13.88 8.66 -0.63
N VAL A 189 -13.72 7.47 -1.22
CA VAL A 189 -13.83 6.20 -0.51
C VAL A 189 -12.62 5.92 0.39
N VAL A 190 -11.42 6.33 -0.03
CA VAL A 190 -10.16 6.04 0.68
C VAL A 190 -9.85 7.10 1.74
N ALA A 191 -10.30 8.35 1.58
CA ALA A 191 -9.98 9.44 2.51
C ALA A 191 -10.33 9.14 3.99
N PRO A 192 -11.50 8.54 4.33
CA PRO A 192 -11.79 8.14 5.71
C PRO A 192 -10.76 7.17 6.29
N HIS A 193 -10.27 6.23 5.48
CA HIS A 193 -9.26 5.25 5.89
C HIS A 193 -7.89 5.88 6.12
N VAL A 194 -7.51 6.87 5.29
CA VAL A 194 -6.25 7.60 5.44
C VAL A 194 -6.29 8.53 6.65
N ARG A 195 -7.39 9.24 6.88
CA ARG A 195 -7.58 10.04 8.10
C ARG A 195 -7.51 9.16 9.35
N ASP A 196 -8.18 8.01 9.33
CA ASP A 196 -8.12 7.05 10.43
C ASP A 196 -6.69 6.53 10.66
N LEU A 197 -5.95 6.23 9.60
CA LEU A 197 -4.54 5.87 9.71
C LEU A 197 -3.72 6.97 10.39
N TYR A 198 -3.84 8.22 9.94
CA TYR A 198 -3.07 9.34 10.49
C TYR A 198 -3.37 9.56 11.97
N ALA A 199 -4.63 9.42 12.37
CA ALA A 199 -5.02 9.43 13.77
C ALA A 199 -4.39 8.28 14.57
N LEU A 200 -4.37 7.05 14.01
CA LEU A 200 -3.78 5.89 14.67
C LEU A 200 -2.27 5.98 14.87
N ILE A 201 -1.56 6.57 13.90
CA ILE A 201 -0.09 6.64 13.92
C ILE A 201 0.45 7.97 14.47
N GLY A 202 -0.43 8.93 14.77
CA GLY A 202 -0.07 10.26 15.25
C GLY A 202 0.75 11.09 14.26
N SER A 203 0.63 10.84 12.96
CA SER A 203 1.46 11.46 11.93
C SER A 203 0.72 11.58 10.60
N ASP A 204 0.82 12.76 9.98
CA ASP A 204 0.34 13.02 8.63
C ASP A 204 1.46 12.69 7.61
N LEU A 205 1.15 11.81 6.67
CA LEU A 205 2.10 11.40 5.63
C LEU A 205 2.00 12.25 4.35
N GLY A 206 1.09 13.23 4.30
CA GLY A 206 0.99 14.24 3.24
C GLY A 206 0.46 13.71 1.92
N TRP A 207 -0.37 12.66 1.93
CA TRP A 207 -0.87 12.06 0.69
C TRP A 207 -2.04 12.85 0.10
N ASN A 208 -1.92 13.24 -1.17
CA ASN A 208 -3.04 13.73 -1.96
C ASN A 208 -3.71 12.56 -2.69
N LEU A 209 -4.92 12.18 -2.30
CA LEU A 209 -5.60 11.00 -2.85
C LEU A 209 -6.22 11.20 -4.24
N SER A 210 -6.35 12.44 -4.68
CA SER A 210 -6.78 12.77 -6.05
C SER A 210 -5.61 12.70 -7.04
N SER A 211 -4.40 12.54 -6.52
CA SER A 211 -3.15 12.42 -7.26
C SER A 211 -2.45 11.11 -6.87
N GLU A 212 -1.53 10.68 -7.72
CA GLU A 212 -0.65 9.56 -7.40
C GLU A 212 0.72 9.98 -6.89
N ARG A 213 0.89 11.29 -6.74
CA ARG A 213 2.03 11.90 -6.07
C ARG A 213 1.81 11.90 -4.57
#